data_AF-A0A7W0NHG0-F1
#
_entry.id   AF-A0A7W0NHG0-F1
#
_cell.length_a   1.000
_cell.length_b   1.000
_cell.length_c   1.000
_cell.angle_alpha   90.00
_cell.angle_beta   90.00
_cell.angle_gamma   90.00
#
_symmetry.space_group_name_H-M   'P 1'
#
loop_
_entity.id
_entity.type
_entity.pdbx_description
1 polymer ?
#
loop_
_entity_poly.entity_id
_entity_poly.type
_entity_poly.pdbx_seq_one_letter_code
_entity_poly.pdbx_strand_id
1 'polypeptide(L)' 'RSRTLPGFLRWYNQRRPHGSLGGQPPISRVSHVCGHYS' A
#
# COMPACT_ATOMS: atom_id res chain seq x y z
N ARG A 1 -1.51 -23.11 1.11
CA ARG A 1 -0.88 -22.20 2.10
C ARG A 1 -0.57 -20.79 1.57
N SER A 2 -0.40 -20.55 0.26
CA SER A 2 -0.10 -19.21 -0.31
C SER A 2 -1.27 -18.48 -0.99
N ARG A 3 -2.44 -19.10 -1.16
CA ARG A 3 -3.59 -18.51 -1.88
C ARG A 3 -4.21 -17.27 -1.21
N THR A 4 -3.98 -17.08 0.08
CA THR A 4 -4.47 -15.91 0.84
C THR A 4 -3.49 -14.74 0.82
N LEU A 5 -2.24 -14.98 0.41
CA LEU A 5 -1.16 -13.99 0.43
C LEU A 5 -1.44 -12.80 -0.51
N PRO A 6 -1.95 -12.99 -1.75
CA PRO A 6 -2.26 -11.86 -2.63
C PRO A 6 -3.34 -10.94 -2.06
N GLY A 7 -4.37 -11.51 -1.42
CA GLY A 7 -5.44 -10.75 -0.78
C GLY A 7 -4.93 -9.93 0.40
N PHE A 8 -4.10 -10.55 1.24
CA PHE A 8 -3.48 -9.90 2.38
C PHE A 8 -2.53 -8.75 1.98
N LEU A 9 -1.64 -8.98 1.00
CA LEU A 9 -0.70 -7.97 0.52
C LEU A 9 -1.42 -6.74 -0.06
N ARG A 10 -2.52 -6.96 -0.80
CA ARG A 10 -3.34 -5.87 -1.34
C ARG A 10 -3.95 -5.03 -0.22
N TRP A 11 -4.51 -5.68 0.80
CA TRP A 11 -5.08 -4.96 1.95
C TRP A 11 -3.99 -4.20 2.72
N TYR A 12 -2.84 -4.82 2.98
CA TYR A 12 -1.73 -4.20 3.69
C TYR A 12 -1.22 -2.94 2.99
N ASN A 13 -0.96 -3.01 1.68
CA ASN A 13 -0.35 -1.91 0.95
C ASN A 13 -1.33 -0.75 0.67
N GLN A 14 -2.63 -1.04 0.49
CA GLN A 14 -3.59 -0.06 0.00
C GLN A 14 -4.60 0.43 1.04
N ARG A 15 -4.85 -0.33 2.11
CA ARG A 15 -5.96 -0.08 3.03
C ARG A 15 -5.60 -0.10 4.51
N ARG A 16 -4.45 -0.67 4.89
CA ARG A 16 -4.05 -0.73 6.29
C ARG A 16 -3.76 0.69 6.79
N PRO A 17 -4.39 1.16 7.88
CA PRO A 17 -4.08 2.46 8.45
C PRO A 17 -2.73 2.40 9.18
N HIS A 18 -1.85 3.36 8.91
CA HIS A 18 -0.57 3.50 9.62
C HIS A 18 -0.56 4.79 10.44
N GLY A 19 -0.38 4.66 11.76
CA GLY A 19 -0.33 5.80 12.68
C GLY A 19 0.80 6.79 12.36
N SER A 20 1.95 6.28 11.90
CA SER A 20 3.07 7.13 11.45
C SER A 20 2.81 7.89 10.15
N LEU A 21 1.74 7.54 9.43
CA LEU A 21 1.32 8.18 8.19
C LEU A 21 -0.02 8.92 8.37
N GLY A 22 -0.39 9.27 9.61
CA GLY A 22 -1.66 9.96 9.88
C GLY A 22 -2.90 9.13 9.53
N GLY A 23 -2.79 7.80 9.56
CA GLY A 23 -3.85 6.88 9.18
C GLY A 23 -3.86 6.52 7.69
N GLN A 24 -2.93 7.02 6.90
CA GLN A 24 -2.82 6.69 5.47
C GLN A 24 -2.16 5.32 5.25
N PRO A 25 -2.47 4.64 4.13
CA PRO A 25 -1.86 3.36 3.79
C PRO A 25 -0.39 3.50 3.35
N PRO A 26 0.41 2.43 3.41
CA PRO A 26 1.84 2.46 3.07
C PRO A 26 2.15 3.00 1.68
N ILE A 27 1.27 2.74 0.70
CA ILE A 27 1.43 3.18 -0.69
C ILE A 27 1.38 4.70 -0.84
N SER A 28 0.76 5.42 0.09
CA SER A 28 0.71 6.89 0.09
C SER A 28 2.07 7.55 0.25
N ARG A 29 3.11 6.80 0.66
CA ARG A 29 4.50 7.28 0.70
C ARG A 29 5.18 7.29 -0.68
N VAL A 30 4.58 6.65 -1.67
CA VAL A 30 5.20 6.46 -2.98
C VAL A 30 4.79 7.61 -3.89
N SER A 31 5.65 8.63 -3.99
CA SER A 31 5.42 9.82 -4.83
C SER A 31 6.04 9.74 -6.23
N HIS A 32 7.02 8.85 -6.44
CA HIS A 32 7.78 8.75 -7.69
C HIS A 32 7.76 7.32 -8.26
N VAL A 33 6.57 6.82 -8.62
CA VAL A 33 6.50 5.57 -9.40
C VAL A 33 6.97 5.83 -10.81
N CYS A 34 7.88 4.99 -11.30
CA CYS A 34 8.27 4.97 -12.71
C CYS A 34 7.01 4.88 -13.59
N GLY A 35 6.84 5.81 -14.52
CA GLY A 35 5.69 5.86 -15.43
C GLY A 35 4.46 6.61 -14.91
N HIS A 36 4.55 7.29 -13.75
CA HIS A 36 3.46 8.10 -13.18
C HIS A 36 3.74 9.63 -13.23
N TYR A 37 4.42 10.08 -14.29
CA TYR A 37 4.56 11.50 -14.60
C TYR A 37 3.54 11.84 -15.69
N SER A 38 2.60 12.74 -15.37
CA SER A 38 1.60 13.30 -16.29
C SER A 38 2.13 14.55 -16.98
#